data_AF-A0A523YFK5-F1
#
_entry.id   AF-A0A523YFK5-F1
#
_cell.length_a   1.000
_cell.length_b   1.000
_cell.length_c   1.000
_cell.angle_alpha   90.00
_cell.angle_beta   90.00
_cell.angle_gamma   90.00
#
_symmetry.space_group_name_H-M   'P 1'
#
loop_
_entity.id
_entity.type
_entity.pdbx_description
1 polymer ?
#
loop_
_entity_poly.entity_id
_entity_poly.type
_entity_poly.pdbx_seq_one_letter_code
_entity_poly.pdbx_strand_id
1 'polypeptide(L)' 'MITYLTVTFSTDGARPSEVVNRLVAIGFKPTKGNYDFAYEWDKKARVEDAVWLADKIHETMKGMNVRFRTETQ' A
#
# COMPACT_ATOMS: atom_id res chain seq x y z
N MET A 1 2.57 -14.73 5.06
CA MET A 1 1.63 -14.02 4.20
C MET A 1 2.36 -12.79 3.69
N ILE A 2 2.14 -12.39 2.44
CA ILE A 2 2.65 -11.15 1.85
C ILE A 2 1.49 -10.44 1.19
N THR A 3 1.35 -9.14 1.46
CA THR A 3 0.39 -8.28 0.73
C THR A 3 1.14 -7.41 -0.26
N TYR A 4 0.84 -7.57 -1.53
CA TYR A 4 1.31 -6.70 -2.60
C TYR A 4 0.36 -5.53 -2.81
N LEU A 5 0.93 -4.39 -3.17
CA LEU A 5 0.20 -3.15 -3.41
C LEU A 5 0.60 -2.57 -4.76
N THR A 6 -0.41 -2.26 -5.57
CA THR A 6 -0.28 -1.47 -6.79
C THR A 6 -0.97 -0.13 -6.58
N VAL A 7 -0.31 0.97 -6.96
CA VAL A 7 -0.84 2.32 -6.82
C VAL A 7 -0.90 3.00 -8.18
N THR A 8 -2.05 3.57 -8.51
CA THR A 8 -2.23 4.42 -9.69
C THR A 8 -2.26 5.87 -9.25
N PHE A 9 -1.32 6.66 -9.77
CA PHE A 9 -1.18 8.09 -9.48
C PHE A 9 -2.05 8.94 -10.39
N SER A 10 -2.43 10.12 -9.90
CA SER A 10 -3.12 11.17 -10.65
C SER A 10 -2.22 12.41 -10.76
N THR A 11 -2.28 13.10 -11.91
CA THR A 11 -1.59 14.39 -12.09
C THR A 11 -2.16 15.49 -11.20
N ASP A 12 -3.44 15.38 -10.84
CA ASP A 12 -4.13 16.29 -9.92
C ASP A 12 -4.04 15.82 -8.46
N GLY A 13 -3.20 14.81 -8.18
CA GLY A 13 -3.00 14.24 -6.86
C GLY A 13 -1.68 14.66 -6.21
N ALA A 14 -1.39 14.02 -5.09
CA ALA A 14 -0.10 14.18 -4.44
C ALA A 14 1.04 13.67 -5.32
N ARG A 15 2.25 14.23 -5.12
CA ARG A 15 3.43 13.79 -5.86
C ARG A 15 3.71 12.30 -5.57
N PRO A 16 4.11 11.49 -6.57
CA PRO A 16 4.41 10.08 -6.36
C PRO A 16 5.45 9.83 -5.25
N SER A 17 6.44 10.71 -5.10
CA SER A 17 7.43 10.62 -4.03
C SER A 17 6.83 10.77 -2.62
N GLU A 18 5.81 11.62 -2.45
CA GLU A 18 5.13 11.79 -1.16
C GLU A 18 4.29 10.55 -0.83
N VAL A 19 3.59 10.01 -1.82
CA VAL A 19 2.81 8.77 -1.70
C VAL A 19 3.71 7.60 -1.28
N VAL A 20 4.84 7.42 -1.98
CA VAL A 20 5.86 6.41 -1.65
C VAL A 20 6.34 6.58 -0.22
N ASN A 21 6.72 7.80 0.18
CA ASN A 21 7.25 8.06 1.53
C ASN A 21 6.25 7.67 2.63
N ARG A 22 4.95 7.97 2.44
CA ARG A 22 3.92 7.61 3.42
C ARG A 22 3.67 6.10 3.49
N LEU A 23 3.67 5.41 2.35
CA LEU A 23 3.53 3.95 2.32
C LEU A 23 4.72 3.26 3.01
N VAL A 24 5.94 3.74 2.77
CA VAL A 24 7.13 3.25 3.47
C VAL A 24 7.03 3.48 4.98
N ALA A 25 6.55 4.65 5.41
CA ALA A 25 6.37 4.98 6.82
C ALA A 25 5.42 4.03 7.57
N ILE A 26 4.47 3.39 6.87
CA ILE A 26 3.52 2.43 7.48
C ILE A 26 3.95 0.96 7.33
N GLY A 27 5.14 0.69 6.77
CA GLY A 27 5.77 -0.63 6.70
C GLY A 27 5.84 -1.26 5.32
N PHE A 28 5.40 -0.58 4.25
CA PHE A 28 5.56 -1.10 2.89
C PHE A 28 7.02 -0.98 2.42
N LYS A 29 7.49 -2.00 1.72
CA LYS A 29 8.78 -2.01 1.04
C LYS A 29 8.55 -1.80 -0.46
N PRO A 30 9.19 -0.83 -1.11
CA PRO A 30 9.10 -0.66 -2.55
C PRO A 30 9.76 -1.86 -3.24
N THR A 31 9.14 -2.33 -4.32
CA THR A 31 9.59 -3.50 -5.07
C THR A 31 9.94 -3.15 -6.51
N LYS A 32 10.69 -4.03 -7.17
CA LYS A 32 10.89 -3.99 -8.63
C LYS A 32 10.09 -5.14 -9.23
N GLY A 33 9.27 -4.87 -10.25
CA GLY A 33 8.49 -5.92 -10.93
C GLY A 33 7.03 -5.53 -11.13
N ASN A 34 6.13 -6.52 -11.00
CA ASN A 34 4.70 -6.38 -11.33
C ASN A 34 3.89 -5.58 -10.30
N TYR A 35 4.45 -5.34 -9.11
CA TYR A 35 3.83 -4.57 -8.04
C TYR A 35 4.77 -3.46 -7.59
N ASP A 36 4.19 -2.37 -7.07
CA ASP A 36 4.95 -1.20 -6.63
C ASP A 36 5.51 -1.39 -5.22
N PHE A 37 4.77 -2.10 -4.35
CA PHE A 37 5.17 -2.38 -2.97
C PHE A 37 4.77 -3.78 -2.49
N ALA A 38 5.48 -4.23 -1.46
CA ALA A 38 5.14 -5.42 -0.68
C ALA A 38 5.11 -5.10 0.82
N TYR A 39 4.20 -5.75 1.54
CA TYR A 39 4.11 -5.75 3.00
C TYR A 39 4.28 -7.19 3.49
N GLU A 40 5.33 -7.42 4.27
CA GLU A 40 5.62 -8.72 4.86
C GLU A 40 5.00 -8.82 6.24
N TRP A 41 4.20 -9.86 6.46
CA TRP A 41 3.54 -10.08 7.73
C TRP A 41 4.46 -10.88 8.67
N ASP A 42 4.73 -10.35 9.87
CA ASP A 42 5.60 -11.02 10.87
C ASP A 42 4.99 -12.28 11.49
N LYS A 43 3.66 -12.48 11.37
CA LYS A 43 2.90 -13.53 12.07
C LYS A 43 2.00 -14.28 11.09
N LYS A 44 1.31 -15.33 11.56
CA LYS A 44 0.19 -15.96 10.81
C LYS A 44 -0.97 -14.96 10.67
N ALA A 45 -0.83 -14.04 9.70
CA ALA A 45 -1.86 -13.09 9.34
C ALA A 45 -3.09 -13.81 8.77
N ARG A 46 -4.26 -13.26 9.08
CA ARG A 46 -5.58 -13.73 8.68
C ARG A 46 -6.17 -12.77 7.66
N VAL A 47 -7.30 -13.17 7.08
CA VAL A 47 -8.07 -12.33 6.16
C VAL A 47 -8.48 -11.00 6.81
N GLU A 48 -8.83 -11.03 8.10
CA GLU A 48 -9.20 -9.84 8.88
C GLU A 48 -8.05 -8.82 8.96
N ASP A 49 -6.81 -9.30 9.09
CA ASP A 49 -5.61 -8.44 9.12
C ASP A 49 -5.41 -7.75 7.77
N ALA A 50 -5.69 -8.46 6.65
CA ALA A 50 -5.59 -7.87 5.31
C ALA A 50 -6.61 -6.72 5.10
N VAL A 51 -7.83 -6.84 5.66
CA VAL A 51 -8.82 -5.77 5.64
C VAL A 51 -8.35 -4.58 6.49
N TRP A 52 -7.83 -4.85 7.70
CA TRP A 52 -7.25 -3.80 8.54
C TRP A 52 -6.10 -3.04 7.84
N LEU A 53 -5.25 -3.76 7.10
CA LEU A 53 -4.18 -3.12 6.32
C LEU A 53 -4.75 -2.26 5.19
N ALA A 54 -5.82 -2.70 4.52
CA ALA A 54 -6.49 -1.90 3.50
C ALA A 54 -7.07 -0.59 4.08
N ASP A 55 -7.66 -0.64 5.28
CA ASP A 55 -8.14 0.56 5.99
C ASP A 55 -6.98 1.50 6.34
N LYS A 56 -5.86 0.95 6.81
CA LYS A 56 -4.64 1.72 7.11
C LYS A 56 -4.10 2.42 5.86
N ILE A 57 -4.06 1.74 4.72
CA ILE A 57 -3.69 2.35 3.43
C ILE A 57 -4.67 3.46 3.07
N HIS A 58 -5.98 3.20 3.18
CA HIS A 58 -7.02 4.17 2.84
C HIS A 58 -6.85 5.48 3.62
N GLU A 59 -6.71 5.40 4.95
CA GLU A 59 -6.52 6.59 5.79
C GLU A 59 -5.18 7.29 5.50
N THR A 60 -4.11 6.53 5.26
CA THR A 60 -2.79 7.10 4.94
C THR A 60 -2.80 7.88 3.62
N MET A 61 -3.59 7.42 2.65
CA MET A 61 -3.70 7.97 1.28
C MET A 61 -4.83 8.99 1.12
N LYS A 62 -5.60 9.24 2.19
CA LYS A 62 -6.75 10.15 2.15
C LYS A 62 -6.34 11.56 1.71
N GLY A 63 -7.09 12.11 0.76
CA GLY A 63 -6.83 13.43 0.18
C GLY A 63 -5.67 13.49 -0.82
N MET A 64 -5.00 12.36 -1.11
CA MET A 64 -3.87 12.34 -2.06
C MET A 64 -4.29 12.06 -3.51
N ASN A 65 -5.59 11.80 -3.76
CA ASN A 65 -6.14 11.48 -5.09
C ASN A 65 -5.39 10.33 -5.78
N VAL A 66 -5.24 9.20 -5.09
CA VAL A 66 -4.63 7.98 -5.61
C VAL A 66 -5.62 6.83 -5.56
N ARG A 67 -5.49 5.90 -6.50
CA ARG A 67 -6.19 4.61 -6.47
C ARG A 67 -5.20 3.52 -6.11
N PHE A 68 -5.62 2.54 -5.32
CA PHE A 68 -4.77 1.41 -4.97
C PHE A 68 -5.50 0.07 -5.13
N ARG A 69 -4.72 -0.99 -5.28
CA ARG A 69 -5.17 -2.38 -5.28
C ARG A 69 -4.23 -3.21 -4.42
N THR A 70 -4.80 -3.97 -3.48
CA THR A 70 -4.08 -4.92 -2.63
C THR A 70 -4.33 -6.34 -3.08
N GLU A 71 -3.29 -7.15 -3.14
CA GLU A 71 -3.37 -8.59 -3.38
C GLU A 71 -2.62 -9.31 -2.28
N THR A 72 -3.25 -10.25 -1.57
CA THR A 72 -2.62 -10.94 -0.45
C THR A 72 -2.49 -12.43 -0.73
N GLN A 73 -1.27 -12.96 -0.52
CA GLN A 73 -0.87 -14.36 -0.74
C GLN A 73 -0.24 -14.99 0.51
#